data_AF-A0A9W8M3H9-F1
#
_entry.id   AF-A0A9W8M3H9-F1
#
_cell.length_a   1.000
_cell.length_b   1.000
_cell.length_c   1.000
_cell.angle_alpha   90.00
_cell.angle_beta   90.00
_cell.angle_gamma   90.00
#
_symmetry.space_group_name_H-M   'P 1'
#
loop_
_entity.id
_entity.type
_entity.pdbx_description
1 polymer ?
#
loop_
_entity_poly.entity_id
_entity_poly.type
_entity_poly.pdbx_seq_one_letter_code
_entity_poly.pdbx_strand_id
1 'polypeptide(L)'
;MQSPDLYSDHERRLDELYAKFIGDAFQFRRSPMREPISVLDADGFAHKWLSRNSRYQPAFAFHWDIPFLDLVANDSLSEAFDVHGVKCRLRFRKAFVLSNGETWTGVWLHNVSSGCRVVTAKYALVLSNIAYPTVLRAEVIKPSKGVRPSQGIGVKLFAKLDELAAREGGGQHAIIESDSVRISVVYQ
;
A
#
# COMPACT_ATOMS: atom_id res chain seq x y z
N MET A 1 -33.52 -26.73 7.25
CA MET A 1 -32.44 -26.60 8.25
C MET A 1 -31.21 -26.09 7.52
N GLN A 2 -30.94 -24.78 7.61
CA GLN A 2 -29.71 -24.17 7.10
C GLN A 2 -28.64 -24.33 8.17
N SER A 3 -27.48 -24.90 7.82
CA SER A 3 -26.37 -25.08 8.74
C SER A 3 -25.84 -23.72 9.21
N PRO A 4 -25.80 -23.45 10.53
CA PRO A 4 -25.01 -22.36 11.06
C PRO A 4 -23.52 -22.77 11.03
N ASP A 5 -22.62 -21.78 11.13
CA ASP A 5 -21.18 -21.97 11.42
C ASP A 5 -20.19 -22.17 10.26
N LEU A 6 -20.45 -21.55 9.11
CA LEU A 6 -19.42 -21.29 8.08
C LEU A 6 -19.37 -19.83 7.63
N TYR A 7 -19.89 -18.90 8.44
CA TYR A 7 -19.45 -17.50 8.37
C TYR A 7 -18.00 -17.46 8.86
N SER A 8 -17.10 -17.39 7.89
CA SER A 8 -15.76 -17.96 7.96
C SER A 8 -14.90 -17.27 9.01
N ASP A 9 -14.11 -18.05 9.77
CA ASP A 9 -13.09 -17.54 10.71
C ASP A 9 -12.18 -16.44 10.11
N HIS A 10 -12.07 -16.40 8.78
CA HIS A 10 -11.35 -15.38 8.04
C HIS A 10 -11.99 -13.97 8.15
N GLU A 11 -13.32 -13.86 8.11
CA GLU A 11 -14.04 -12.57 8.24
C GLU A 11 -13.90 -12.01 9.66
N ARG A 12 -14.09 -12.86 10.68
CA ARG A 12 -13.85 -12.48 12.07
C ARG A 12 -12.42 -11.97 12.30
N ARG A 13 -11.42 -12.66 11.73
CA ARG A 13 -10.02 -12.23 11.80
C ARG A 13 -9.76 -10.92 11.05
N LEU A 14 -10.50 -10.63 9.99
CA LEU A 14 -10.43 -9.33 9.30
C LEU A 14 -11.00 -8.21 10.16
N ASP A 15 -12.14 -8.44 10.81
CA ASP A 15 -12.77 -7.47 11.70
C ASP A 15 -11.89 -7.15 12.93
N GLU A 16 -11.22 -8.16 13.50
CA GLU A 16 -10.23 -7.98 14.56
C GLU A 16 -9.05 -7.11 14.10
N LEU A 17 -8.54 -7.37 12.88
CA LEU A 17 -7.48 -6.56 12.27
C LEU A 17 -7.94 -5.13 12.01
N TYR A 18 -9.18 -4.95 11.58
CA TYR A 18 -9.82 -3.64 11.37
C TYR A 18 -9.94 -2.87 12.67
N ALA A 19 -10.47 -3.49 13.73
CA ALA A 19 -10.61 -2.85 15.04
C ALA A 19 -9.25 -2.37 15.59
N LYS A 20 -8.21 -3.19 15.44
CA LYS A 20 -6.84 -2.80 15.80
C LYS A 20 -6.32 -1.66 14.92
N PHE A 21 -6.48 -1.77 13.60
CA PHE A 21 -6.01 -0.76 12.65
C PHE A 21 -6.66 0.59 12.91
N ILE A 22 -7.99 0.65 13.13
CA ILE A 22 -8.67 1.91 13.44
C ILE A 22 -8.15 2.52 14.74
N GLY A 23 -8.01 1.70 15.79
CA GLY A 23 -7.49 2.16 17.08
C GLY A 23 -6.11 2.81 16.97
N ASP A 24 -5.23 2.21 16.17
CA ASP A 24 -3.85 2.67 15.99
C ASP A 24 -3.75 3.83 14.97
N ALA A 25 -4.36 3.70 13.79
CA ALA A 25 -4.15 4.61 12.65
C ALA A 25 -4.88 5.96 12.78
N PHE A 26 -6.07 6.01 13.39
CA PHE A 26 -6.79 7.28 13.60
C PHE A 26 -6.07 8.21 14.59
N GLN A 27 -5.18 7.68 15.44
CA GLN A 27 -4.34 8.49 16.31
C GLN A 27 -3.22 9.22 15.54
N PHE A 28 -2.74 8.66 14.41
CA PHE A 28 -1.66 9.26 13.60
C PHE A 28 -2.16 10.18 12.47
N ARG A 29 -3.39 10.00 11.94
CA ARG A 29 -3.92 10.69 10.74
C ARG A 29 -4.22 12.20 10.89
N ARG A 30 -3.92 12.86 12.03
CA ARG A 30 -4.29 14.28 12.26
C ARG A 30 -3.23 15.33 11.87
N SER A 31 -2.24 15.00 11.03
CA SER A 31 -1.32 16.01 10.50
C SER A 31 -1.61 16.28 9.03
N PRO A 32 -2.24 17.42 8.67
CA PRO A 32 -2.44 17.77 7.27
C PRO A 32 -1.07 17.89 6.58
N MET A 33 -0.92 17.26 5.40
CA MET A 33 0.27 17.44 4.58
C MET A 33 0.35 18.92 4.16
N ARG A 34 1.21 19.70 4.81
CA ARG A 34 1.37 21.14 4.54
C ARG A 34 1.87 21.43 3.11
N GLU A 35 2.51 20.47 2.47
CA GLU A 35 3.00 20.56 1.10
C GLU A 35 2.79 19.24 0.36
N PRO A 36 2.12 19.23 -0.82
CA PRO A 36 2.00 18.04 -1.64
C PRO A 36 3.36 17.65 -2.22
N ILE A 37 3.78 16.40 -2.04
CA ILE A 37 4.99 15.84 -2.68
C ILE A 37 4.56 14.75 -3.65
N SER A 38 5.10 14.81 -4.86
CA SER A 38 4.84 13.82 -5.90
C SER A 38 5.54 12.51 -5.57
N VAL A 39 4.85 11.38 -5.72
CA VAL A 39 5.50 10.06 -5.61
C VAL A 39 6.53 9.81 -6.72
N LEU A 40 6.45 10.56 -7.83
CA LEU A 40 7.44 10.48 -8.92
C LEU A 40 8.76 11.20 -8.59
N ASP A 41 8.75 12.08 -7.59
CA ASP A 41 9.96 12.65 -6.99
C ASP A 41 10.42 11.74 -5.84
N ALA A 42 11.12 10.66 -6.19
CA ALA A 42 11.53 9.64 -5.22
C ALA A 42 12.38 10.23 -4.08
N ASP A 43 13.29 11.14 -4.39
CA ASP A 43 14.17 11.78 -3.39
C ASP A 43 13.40 12.71 -2.46
N GLY A 44 12.56 13.59 -3.00
CA GLY A 44 11.71 14.47 -2.20
C GLY A 44 10.72 13.69 -1.34
N PHE A 45 10.13 12.63 -1.89
CA PHE A 45 9.22 11.75 -1.15
C PHE A 45 9.96 11.03 -0.03
N ALA A 46 11.09 10.40 -0.32
CA ALA A 46 11.85 9.66 0.68
C ALA A 46 12.43 10.56 1.77
N HIS A 47 12.87 11.78 1.42
CA HIS A 47 13.30 12.77 2.40
C HIS A 47 12.21 13.06 3.43
N LYS A 48 10.97 13.23 2.98
CA LYS A 48 9.81 13.51 3.86
C LYS A 48 9.34 12.31 4.67
N TRP A 49 9.30 11.11 4.07
CA TRP A 49 8.61 9.95 4.66
C TRP A 49 9.54 8.88 5.23
N LEU A 50 10.73 8.73 4.65
CA LEU A 50 11.67 7.67 4.99
C LEU A 50 12.80 8.15 5.91
N SER A 51 13.28 9.37 5.73
CA SER A 51 14.44 9.89 6.45
C SER A 51 14.17 10.19 7.93
N ARG A 52 15.14 9.87 8.80
CA ARG A 52 15.17 10.34 10.20
C ARG A 52 16.49 11.00 10.61
N ASN A 53 17.59 10.89 9.85
CA ASN A 53 18.88 11.55 10.17
C ASN A 53 19.90 11.53 9.00
N SER A 54 20.27 12.74 8.56
CA SER A 54 21.60 13.28 8.20
C SER A 54 22.59 12.68 7.18
N ARG A 55 22.23 11.75 6.29
CA ARG A 55 22.99 11.59 5.01
C ARG A 55 22.05 11.39 3.83
N TYR A 56 22.25 12.18 2.78
CA TYR A 56 21.52 12.06 1.53
C TYR A 56 21.89 10.71 0.88
N GLN A 57 21.05 9.70 1.07
CA GLN A 57 21.10 8.46 0.31
C GLN A 57 20.13 8.60 -0.87
N PRO A 58 20.57 8.24 -2.09
CA PRO A 58 19.70 8.31 -3.26
C PRO A 58 18.48 7.43 -3.02
N ALA A 59 17.30 8.00 -3.27
CA ALA A 59 16.07 7.25 -3.21
C ALA A 59 15.75 6.63 -4.57
N PHE A 60 15.04 5.51 -4.53
CA PHE A 60 14.58 4.80 -5.70
C PHE A 60 13.09 4.51 -5.55
N ALA A 61 12.40 4.43 -6.68
CA ALA A 61 11.01 4.06 -6.72
C ALA A 61 10.74 3.08 -7.86
N PHE A 62 9.82 2.16 -7.62
CA PHE A 62 9.17 1.38 -8.66
C PHE A 62 7.69 1.73 -8.68
N HIS A 63 7.14 1.92 -9.87
CA HIS A 63 5.75 2.31 -10.10
C HIS A 63 5.06 1.27 -10.97
N TRP A 64 3.85 0.89 -10.56
CA TRP A 64 2.98 -0.02 -11.28
C TRP A 64 1.63 0.66 -11.49
N ASP A 65 1.38 1.02 -12.74
CA ASP A 65 0.11 1.62 -13.15
C ASP A 65 -0.89 0.50 -13.48
N ILE A 66 -2.05 0.57 -12.84
CA ILE A 66 -3.14 -0.38 -13.01
C ILE A 66 -4.29 0.36 -13.70
N PRO A 67 -4.45 0.22 -15.02
CA PRO A 67 -5.62 0.72 -15.73
C PRO A 67 -6.79 -0.24 -15.54
N PHE A 68 -8.01 0.29 -15.59
CA PHE A 68 -9.25 -0.49 -15.55
C PHE A 68 -9.32 -1.46 -14.36
N LEU A 69 -9.25 -0.94 -13.14
CA LEU A 69 -9.30 -1.69 -11.88
C LEU A 69 -10.46 -2.69 -11.83
N ASP A 70 -11.59 -2.39 -12.46
CA ASP A 70 -12.72 -3.32 -12.54
C ASP A 70 -12.39 -4.62 -13.28
N LEU A 71 -11.55 -4.55 -14.32
CA LEU A 71 -11.11 -5.69 -15.13
C LEU A 71 -9.96 -6.48 -14.51
N VAL A 72 -9.28 -5.90 -13.52
CA VAL A 72 -8.12 -6.52 -12.88
C VAL A 72 -8.57 -7.57 -11.86
N ALA A 73 -7.87 -8.71 -11.86
CA ALA A 73 -8.11 -9.79 -10.93
C ALA A 73 -8.03 -9.26 -9.48
N ASN A 74 -8.89 -9.79 -8.60
CA ASN A 74 -8.99 -9.32 -7.23
C ASN A 74 -7.65 -9.39 -6.47
N ASP A 75 -6.75 -10.26 -6.88
CA ASP A 75 -5.40 -10.39 -6.34
C ASP A 75 -4.41 -10.44 -7.50
N SER A 76 -3.54 -9.43 -7.59
CA SER A 76 -2.67 -9.19 -8.74
C SER A 76 -1.24 -8.90 -8.30
N LEU A 77 -0.28 -9.25 -9.15
CA LEU A 77 1.15 -9.01 -8.95
C LEU A 77 1.69 -8.16 -10.10
N SER A 78 2.56 -7.20 -9.78
CA SER A 78 3.32 -6.45 -10.76
C SER A 78 4.34 -7.32 -11.50
N GLU A 79 4.99 -6.74 -12.50
CA GLU A 79 6.27 -7.24 -12.97
C GLU A 79 7.34 -7.23 -11.86
N ALA A 80 8.42 -7.99 -12.07
CA ALA A 80 9.48 -8.10 -11.08
C ALA A 80 10.48 -6.95 -11.21
N PHE A 81 10.92 -6.42 -10.07
CA PHE A 81 11.90 -5.34 -9.96
C PHE A 81 12.86 -5.60 -8.79
N ASP A 82 13.96 -4.86 -8.70
CA ASP A 82 14.96 -5.04 -7.65
C ASP A 82 14.83 -4.00 -6.54
N VAL A 83 14.87 -4.45 -5.28
CA VAL A 83 14.97 -3.61 -4.09
C VAL A 83 16.23 -4.03 -3.34
N HIS A 84 17.26 -3.17 -3.33
CA HIS A 84 18.58 -3.48 -2.75
C HIS A 84 19.16 -4.83 -3.23
N GLY A 85 19.02 -5.14 -4.53
CA GLY A 85 19.49 -6.39 -5.13
C GLY A 85 18.66 -7.63 -4.74
N VAL A 86 17.46 -7.42 -4.19
CA VAL A 86 16.47 -8.46 -3.93
C VAL A 86 15.32 -8.33 -4.93
N LYS A 87 15.07 -9.41 -5.68
CA LYS A 87 13.98 -9.45 -6.66
C LYS A 87 12.63 -9.47 -5.97
N CYS A 88 11.81 -8.47 -6.23
CA CYS A 88 10.54 -8.22 -5.61
C CYS A 88 9.41 -8.06 -6.63
N ARG A 89 8.17 -8.13 -6.15
CA ARG A 89 6.95 -7.73 -6.86
C ARG A 89 6.05 -6.95 -5.91
N LEU A 90 5.27 -6.02 -6.43
CA LEU A 90 4.14 -5.45 -5.70
C LEU A 90 2.96 -6.40 -5.83
N ARG A 91 2.28 -6.65 -4.71
CA ARG A 91 0.99 -7.34 -4.69
C ARG A 91 -0.10 -6.35 -4.34
N PHE A 92 -1.16 -6.38 -5.13
CA PHE A 92 -2.35 -5.59 -4.91
C PHE A 92 -3.54 -6.51 -4.77
N ARG A 93 -4.27 -6.36 -3.67
CA ARG A 93 -5.57 -6.99 -3.51
C ARG A 93 -6.64 -5.92 -3.57
N LYS A 94 -7.46 -5.97 -4.60
CA LYS A 94 -8.48 -4.96 -4.88
C LYS A 94 -9.50 -4.86 -3.75
N ALA A 95 -10.05 -6.01 -3.32
CA ALA A 95 -11.13 -6.05 -2.34
C ALA A 95 -10.93 -7.11 -1.24
N PHE A 96 -11.07 -6.63 -0.01
CA PHE A 96 -11.45 -7.35 1.20
C PHE A 96 -12.79 -6.78 1.67
N VAL A 97 -13.83 -7.61 1.62
CA VAL A 97 -15.14 -7.24 2.16
C VAL A 97 -15.18 -7.62 3.63
N LEU A 98 -15.49 -6.66 4.49
CA LEU A 98 -15.67 -6.85 5.94
C LEU A 98 -17.13 -7.19 6.26
N SER A 99 -17.40 -7.71 7.46
CA SER A 99 -18.76 -8.08 7.87
C SER A 99 -19.73 -6.89 7.95
N ASN A 100 -19.19 -5.69 8.17
CA ASN A 100 -19.94 -4.43 8.16
C ASN A 100 -20.24 -3.89 6.74
N GLY A 101 -19.87 -4.63 5.69
CA GLY A 101 -20.06 -4.25 4.28
C GLY A 101 -18.98 -3.33 3.70
N GLU A 102 -18.01 -2.88 4.51
CA GLU A 102 -16.91 -2.06 3.98
C GLU A 102 -15.98 -2.87 3.08
N THR A 103 -15.56 -2.24 1.98
CA THR A 103 -14.58 -2.82 1.06
C THR A 103 -13.24 -2.11 1.19
N TRP A 104 -12.20 -2.89 1.48
CA TRP A 104 -10.84 -2.42 1.69
C TRP A 104 -9.88 -3.00 0.65
N THR A 105 -8.86 -2.23 0.29
CA THR A 105 -7.75 -2.72 -0.52
C THR A 105 -6.53 -3.05 0.33
N GLY A 106 -5.65 -3.93 -0.17
CA GLY A 106 -4.37 -4.23 0.46
C GLY A 106 -3.19 -4.17 -0.51
N VAL A 107 -2.03 -3.79 0.02
CA VAL A 107 -0.79 -3.62 -0.75
C VAL A 107 0.37 -4.27 0.00
N TRP A 108 1.22 -5.03 -0.70
CA TRP A 108 2.42 -5.66 -0.15
C TRP A 108 3.60 -5.58 -1.10
N LEU A 109 4.80 -5.57 -0.52
CA LEU A 109 6.04 -5.90 -1.21
C LEU A 109 6.33 -7.39 -1.00
N HIS A 110 6.34 -8.16 -2.09
CA HIS A 110 6.68 -9.59 -2.10
C HIS A 110 8.12 -9.79 -2.53
N ASN A 111 8.92 -10.48 -1.72
CA ASN A 111 10.22 -10.97 -2.14
C ASN A 111 10.02 -12.28 -2.93
N VAL A 112 10.36 -12.25 -4.21
CA VAL A 112 10.24 -13.38 -5.15
C VAL A 112 11.60 -13.95 -5.54
N SER A 113 12.67 -13.53 -4.86
CA SER A 113 14.00 -14.08 -5.07
C SER A 113 14.11 -15.52 -4.54
N SER A 114 15.03 -16.29 -5.12
CA SER A 114 15.48 -17.57 -4.57
C SER A 114 16.63 -17.36 -3.57
N GLY A 115 16.70 -18.18 -2.51
CA GLY A 115 17.85 -18.20 -1.59
C GLY A 115 17.58 -17.54 -0.24
N CYS A 116 18.56 -16.83 0.32
CA CYS A 116 18.49 -16.27 1.69
C CYS A 116 18.43 -14.73 1.74
N ARG A 117 18.28 -14.06 0.58
CA ARG A 117 18.26 -12.60 0.52
C ARG A 117 16.95 -12.06 1.09
N VAL A 118 17.05 -10.99 1.88
CA VAL A 118 15.91 -10.38 2.57
C VAL A 118 15.94 -8.86 2.42
N VAL A 119 14.78 -8.22 2.28
CA VAL A 119 14.68 -6.75 2.32
C VAL A 119 14.52 -6.32 3.77
N THR A 120 15.54 -5.69 4.35
CA THR A 120 15.52 -5.19 5.75
C THR A 120 15.34 -3.69 5.84
N ALA A 121 15.60 -2.96 4.75
CA ALA A 121 15.44 -1.52 4.69
C ALA A 121 13.99 -1.11 4.88
N LYS A 122 13.81 0.10 5.42
CA LYS A 122 12.52 0.77 5.52
C LYS A 122 12.08 1.20 4.12
N TYR A 123 10.81 1.02 3.78
CA TYR A 123 10.25 1.45 2.50
C TYR A 123 8.85 2.02 2.70
N ALA A 124 8.35 2.77 1.72
CA ALA A 124 6.97 3.24 1.68
C ALA A 124 6.21 2.49 0.59
N LEU A 125 5.00 2.04 0.91
CA LEU A 125 4.02 1.59 -0.06
C LEU A 125 3.04 2.74 -0.31
N VAL A 126 2.75 3.04 -1.57
CA VAL A 126 1.98 4.22 -1.96
C VAL A 126 0.92 3.83 -2.99
N LEU A 127 -0.32 4.26 -2.78
CA LEU A 127 -1.36 4.37 -3.80
C LEU A 127 -1.46 5.83 -4.22
N SER A 128 -1.49 6.12 -5.51
CA SER A 128 -1.54 7.48 -6.02
C SER A 128 -2.34 7.56 -7.31
N ASN A 129 -2.89 8.75 -7.59
CA ASN A 129 -3.50 9.03 -8.88
C ASN A 129 -2.42 9.03 -9.97
N ILE A 130 -2.73 8.43 -11.13
CA ILE A 130 -1.80 8.32 -12.27
C ILE A 130 -1.46 9.70 -12.85
N ALA A 131 -2.47 10.55 -13.04
CA ALA A 131 -2.36 11.89 -13.61
C ALA A 131 -1.92 12.94 -12.57
N TYR A 132 -2.30 12.75 -11.30
CA TYR A 132 -1.98 13.67 -10.20
C TYR A 132 -1.18 12.96 -9.11
N PRO A 133 0.13 12.69 -9.32
CA PRO A 133 0.95 11.84 -8.45
C PRO A 133 1.22 12.41 -7.04
N THR A 134 0.73 13.61 -6.74
CA THR A 134 0.70 14.24 -5.41
C THR A 134 -0.53 13.86 -4.59
N VAL A 135 -1.59 13.34 -5.24
CA VAL A 135 -2.81 12.82 -4.62
C VAL A 135 -2.56 11.35 -4.30
N LEU A 136 -2.30 11.06 -3.02
CA LEU A 136 -1.78 9.76 -2.62
C LEU A 136 -2.19 9.33 -1.21
N ARG A 137 -2.13 8.02 -0.98
CA ARG A 137 -2.16 7.35 0.31
C ARG A 137 -0.86 6.58 0.47
N ALA A 138 -0.13 6.82 1.54
CA ALA A 138 1.14 6.15 1.81
C ALA A 138 1.15 5.48 3.18
N GLU A 139 1.82 4.33 3.25
CA GLU A 139 2.13 3.65 4.50
C GLU A 139 3.62 3.29 4.52
N VAL A 140 4.25 3.55 5.66
CA VAL A 140 5.69 3.37 5.83
C VAL A 140 5.95 2.07 6.58
N ILE A 141 6.68 1.16 5.94
CA ILE A 141 6.95 -0.18 6.45
C ILE A 141 8.39 -0.30 6.89
N LYS A 142 8.58 -0.79 8.11
CA LYS A 142 9.89 -1.18 8.66
C LYS A 142 9.87 -2.68 9.00
N PRO A 143 10.36 -3.56 8.12
CA PRO A 143 10.24 -5.00 8.32
C PRO A 143 11.17 -5.46 9.46
N SER A 144 10.60 -5.89 10.58
CA SER A 144 11.37 -6.27 11.78
C SER A 144 12.26 -7.51 11.61
N LYS A 145 11.88 -8.43 10.71
CA LYS A 145 12.61 -9.68 10.42
C LYS A 145 13.04 -9.78 8.94
N GLY A 146 12.97 -8.66 8.22
CA GLY A 146 13.13 -8.59 6.77
C GLY A 146 11.97 -9.23 5.98
N VAL A 147 11.83 -8.86 4.71
CA VAL A 147 10.93 -9.53 3.76
C VAL A 147 11.62 -10.77 3.22
N ARG A 148 11.23 -11.96 3.72
CA ARG A 148 11.86 -13.24 3.34
C ARG A 148 11.39 -13.74 1.97
N PRO A 149 12.16 -14.60 1.30
CA PRO A 149 11.73 -15.27 0.07
C PRO A 149 10.34 -15.86 0.20
N SER A 150 9.52 -15.68 -0.83
CA SER A 150 8.10 -16.11 -0.87
C SER A 150 7.19 -15.46 0.17
N GLN A 151 7.65 -14.43 0.90
CA GLN A 151 6.83 -13.64 1.81
C GLN A 151 6.48 -12.27 1.23
N GLY A 152 5.29 -11.81 1.57
CA GLY A 152 4.86 -10.43 1.37
C GLY A 152 4.75 -9.70 2.69
N ILE A 153 5.32 -8.50 2.78
CA ILE A 153 5.11 -7.59 3.93
C ILE A 153 4.47 -6.31 3.41
N GLY A 154 3.38 -5.92 4.08
CA GLY A 154 2.51 -4.83 3.66
C GLY A 154 1.32 -4.65 4.58
N VAL A 155 0.28 -3.98 4.09
CA VAL A 155 -0.91 -3.63 4.87
C VAL A 155 -2.12 -4.27 4.21
N LYS A 156 -2.83 -5.12 4.97
CA LYS A 156 -4.03 -5.83 4.50
C LYS A 156 -5.22 -4.88 4.29
N LEU A 157 -5.40 -3.94 5.21
CA LEU A 157 -6.42 -2.89 5.18
C LEU A 157 -5.72 -1.55 4.92
N PHE A 158 -5.19 -1.37 3.71
CA PHE A 158 -4.37 -0.22 3.34
C PHE A 158 -5.22 1.06 3.20
N ALA A 159 -6.36 0.96 2.51
CA ALA A 159 -7.33 2.03 2.35
C ALA A 159 -8.73 1.47 2.05
N LYS A 160 -9.78 2.20 2.42
CA LYS A 160 -11.15 1.92 1.97
C LYS A 160 -11.25 2.23 0.49
N LEU A 161 -11.91 1.37 -0.28
CA LEU A 161 -12.08 1.58 -1.71
C LEU A 161 -12.88 2.87 -2.00
N ASP A 162 -13.92 3.12 -1.22
CA ASP A 162 -14.75 4.31 -1.35
C ASP A 162 -13.97 5.60 -1.01
N GLU A 163 -13.06 5.57 -0.04
CA GLU A 163 -12.17 6.71 0.28
C GLU A 163 -11.22 7.01 -0.89
N LEU A 164 -10.74 5.98 -1.60
CA LEU A 164 -9.85 6.17 -2.75
C LEU A 164 -10.57 6.77 -3.96
N ALA A 165 -11.85 6.47 -4.15
CA ALA A 165 -12.69 7.03 -5.21
C ALA A 165 -13.32 8.39 -4.82
N ALA A 166 -13.36 8.71 -3.53
CA ALA A 166 -13.83 9.99 -3.03
C ALA A 166 -12.80 11.11 -3.26
N ARG A 167 -13.31 12.31 -3.50
CA ARG A 167 -12.50 13.55 -3.47
C ARG A 167 -12.41 14.03 -2.03
N GLU A 168 -11.37 13.66 -1.29
CA GLU A 168 -11.21 14.12 0.10
C GLU A 168 -10.76 15.59 0.19
N GLY A 169 -11.20 16.28 1.25
CA GLY A 169 -10.62 17.55 1.70
C GLY A 169 -10.79 18.75 0.78
N GLY A 170 -11.76 18.73 -0.15
CA GLY A 170 -11.92 19.80 -1.15
C GLY A 170 -10.92 19.73 -2.31
N GLY A 171 -10.17 18.64 -2.43
CA GLY A 171 -9.32 18.37 -3.58
C GLY A 171 -10.12 18.19 -4.87
N GLN A 172 -9.50 18.50 -6.01
CA GLN A 172 -10.14 18.37 -7.32
C GLN A 172 -10.17 16.90 -7.82
N HIS A 173 -9.28 16.05 -7.29
CA HIS A 173 -9.04 14.70 -7.80
C HIS A 173 -9.08 13.64 -6.69
N ALA A 174 -9.58 12.46 -7.04
CA ALA A 174 -9.53 11.26 -6.20
C ALA A 174 -8.24 10.47 -6.46
N ILE A 175 -7.89 9.51 -5.59
CA ILE A 175 -6.72 8.64 -5.84
C ILE A 175 -7.01 7.67 -6.99
N ILE A 176 -8.22 7.10 -7.01
CA ILE A 176 -8.74 6.34 -8.14
C ILE A 176 -9.53 7.30 -9.03
N GLU A 177 -9.03 7.53 -10.23
CA GLU A 177 -9.68 8.38 -11.23
C GLU A 177 -9.66 7.64 -12.56
N SER A 178 -10.79 7.69 -13.30
CA SER A 178 -10.97 6.91 -14.53
C SER A 178 -10.66 5.42 -14.35
N ASP A 179 -11.13 4.84 -13.24
CA ASP A 179 -10.94 3.42 -12.88
C ASP A 179 -9.47 2.98 -12.88
N SER A 180 -8.55 3.88 -12.53
CA SER A 180 -7.11 3.61 -12.62
C SER A 180 -6.37 4.09 -11.38
N VAL A 181 -5.28 3.41 -11.02
CA VAL A 181 -4.43 3.78 -9.88
C VAL A 181 -2.97 3.42 -10.13
N ARG A 182 -2.06 4.19 -9.56
CA ARG A 182 -0.63 3.87 -9.49
C ARG A 182 -0.29 3.32 -8.12
N ILE A 183 0.36 2.17 -8.10
CA ILE A 183 0.95 1.57 -6.90
C ILE A 183 2.45 1.75 -6.96
N SER A 184 3.05 2.28 -5.90
CA SER A 184 4.49 2.50 -5.84
C SER A 184 5.11 1.90 -4.60
N VAL A 185 6.37 1.50 -4.72
CA VAL A 185 7.27 1.35 -3.57
C VAL A 185 8.41 2.34 -3.69
N VAL A 186 8.68 3.07 -2.61
CA VAL A 186 9.80 4.01 -2.50
C VAL A 186 10.74 3.53 -1.41
N TYR A 187 12.05 3.52 -1.68
CA TYR A 187 13.08 3.02 -0.77
C TYR A 187 14.38 3.84 -0.90
N GLN A 188 15.24 3.77 0.14
CA GLN A 188 16.56 4.41 0.23
C GLN A 188 17.59 3.39 0.67
#